data_AF-A0A453C718-F1
#
_entry.id   AF-A0A453C718-F1
#
_cell.length_a   1.000
_cell.length_b   1.000
_cell.length_c   1.000
_cell.angle_alpha   90.00
_cell.angle_beta   90.00
_cell.angle_gamma   90.00
#
_symmetry.space_group_name_H-M   'P 1'
#
loop_
_entity.id
_entity.type
_entity.pdbx_description
1 polymer ?
#
loop_
_entity_poly.entity_id
_entity_poly.type
_entity_poly.pdbx_seq_one_letter_code
_entity_poly.pdbx_strand_id
1 'polypeptide(L)' 'MSGLKINFLKSEIFSIRADDITMQKYAEMFNCQIGNFPIKYLGMPVSYAGLKCSDWLFVDDKFI' A
#
# COMPACT_ATOMS: atom_id res chain seq x y z
N MET A 1 -19.28 -11.44 18.55
CA MET A 1 -19.01 -10.51 17.43
C MET A 1 -17.76 -10.99 16.71
N SER A 2 -17.89 -11.63 15.55
CA SER A 2 -16.75 -11.94 14.68
C SER A 2 -16.59 -10.80 13.68
N GLY A 3 -15.78 -9.81 14.03
CA GLY A 3 -15.41 -8.71 13.15
C GLY A 3 -13.94 -8.80 12.75
N LEU A 4 -13.64 -8.54 11.49
CA LEU A 4 -12.26 -8.31 11.05
C LEU A 4 -11.72 -7.08 11.78
N LYS A 5 -10.64 -7.26 12.53
CA LYS A 5 -9.92 -6.18 13.21
C LYS A 5 -8.63 -5.89 12.45
N ILE A 6 -8.38 -4.61 12.19
CA ILE A 6 -7.11 -4.16 11.61
C ILE A 6 -5.98 -4.48 12.58
N ASN A 7 -4.90 -5.06 12.06
CA ASN A 7 -3.68 -5.28 12.80
C ASN A 7 -2.66 -4.20 12.44
N PHE A 8 -2.61 -3.13 13.21
CA PHE A 8 -1.71 -2.00 12.97
C PHE A 8 -0.23 -2.38 13.02
N LEU A 9 0.14 -3.42 13.78
CA LEU A 9 1.52 -3.93 13.82
C LEU A 9 1.95 -4.63 12.52
N LYS A 10 0.98 -5.03 11.68
CA LYS A 10 1.21 -5.61 10.34
C LYS A 10 0.78 -4.66 9.22
N SER A 11 0.50 -3.41 9.55
CA SER A 11 0.03 -2.41 8.60
C SER A 11 1.09 -1.32 8.43
N GLU A 12 1.08 -0.71 7.26
CA GLU A 12 1.92 0.42 6.91
C GLU A 12 1.02 1.54 6.37
N ILE A 13 1.42 2.80 6.57
CA ILE A 13 0.74 3.96 6.02
C ILE A 13 1.49 4.50 4.80
N PHE A 14 0.72 4.85 3.77
CA PHE A 14 1.20 5.44 2.54
C PHE A 14 0.44 6.73 2.28
N SER A 15 1.09 7.71 1.66
CA SER A 15 0.40 8.90 1.15
C SER A 15 0.81 9.22 -0.27
N ILE A 16 -0.08 9.92 -0.95
CA ILE A 16 0.18 10.53 -2.25
C ILE A 16 0.19 12.03 -2.00
N ARG A 17 1.38 12.64 -2.06
CA ARG A 17 1.61 14.09 -1.86
C ARG A 17 1.51 14.62 -0.42
N ALA A 18 1.70 13.80 0.61
CA ALA A 18 1.93 14.32 1.95
C ALA A 18 3.43 14.59 2.17
N ASP A 19 3.74 15.57 3.01
CA ASP A 19 5.10 15.80 3.49
C ASP A 19 5.47 14.81 4.61
N ASP A 20 6.76 14.76 4.94
CA ASP A 20 7.29 13.84 5.96
C ASP A 20 6.68 14.11 7.35
N ILE A 21 6.37 15.37 7.66
CA ILE A 21 5.75 15.78 8.93
C ILE A 21 4.35 15.17 9.05
N THR A 22 3.55 15.27 7.99
CA THR A 22 2.21 14.69 7.95
C THR A 22 2.27 13.16 8.00
N MET A 23 3.20 12.54 7.28
CA MET A 23 3.41 11.09 7.31
C MET A 23 3.76 10.60 8.72
N GLN A 24 4.71 11.26 9.38
CA GLN A 24 5.12 10.92 10.74
C GLN A 24 3.96 11.04 11.73
N LYS A 25 3.20 12.14 11.66
CA LYS A 25 2.02 12.35 12.51
C LYS A 25 1.02 11.20 12.41
N TYR A 26 0.72 10.73 11.19
CA TYR A 26 -0.24 9.64 11.04
C TYR A 26 0.33 8.28 11.43
N ALA A 27 1.61 8.01 11.15
CA ALA A 27 2.27 6.78 11.59
C ALA A 27 2.25 6.65 13.13
N GLU A 28 2.51 7.74 13.85
CA GLU A 28 2.41 7.79 15.31
C GLU A 28 0.96 7.62 15.80
N MET A 29 0.00 8.30 15.15
CA MET A 29 -1.43 8.21 15.50
C MET A 29 -1.97 6.78 15.39
N PHE A 30 -1.57 6.04 14.34
CA PHE A 30 -1.99 4.65 14.13
C PHE A 30 -1.07 3.63 14.78
N ASN A 31 0.08 4.06 15.31
CA ASN A 31 1.15 3.20 15.79
C ASN A 31 1.53 2.11 14.76
N CYS A 32 1.74 2.56 13.51
CA CYS A 32 2.11 1.72 12.38
C CYS A 32 3.32 2.31 11.62
N GLN A 33 3.90 1.53 10.71
CA GLN A 33 5.10 1.96 9.99
C GLN A 33 4.74 2.87 8.80
N ILE A 34 5.66 3.76 8.43
CA ILE A 34 5.57 4.48 7.15
C ILE A 34 6.05 3.53 6.06
N GLY A 35 5.20 3.29 5.06
CA GLY A 35 5.55 2.51 3.89
C GLY A 35 6.07 3.37 2.74
N ASN A 36 6.74 2.72 1.79
CA ASN A 36 7.30 3.35 0.60
C ASN A 36 6.77 2.69 -0.68
N PHE A 37 6.57 3.50 -1.73
CA PHE A 37 6.27 2.99 -3.06
C PHE A 37 7.56 2.60 -3.80
N PRO A 38 7.49 1.67 -4.78
CA PRO A 38 6.31 0.90 -5.17
C PRO A 38 6.00 -0.26 -4.21
N ILE A 39 4.72 -0.57 -4.03
CA ILE A 39 4.26 -1.73 -3.24
C ILE A 39 3.74 -2.85 -4.12
N LYS A 40 3.64 -4.07 -3.58
CA LYS A 40 2.94 -5.19 -4.23
C LYS A 40 1.58 -5.41 -3.58
N TYR A 41 0.50 -5.18 -4.32
CA TYR A 41 -0.85 -5.52 -3.89
C TYR A 41 -1.33 -6.75 -4.66
N LEU A 42 -1.46 -7.89 -3.98
CA LEU A 42 -1.84 -9.18 -4.59
C LEU A 42 -0.94 -9.61 -5.78
N GLY A 43 0.31 -9.14 -5.81
CA GLY A 43 1.27 -9.36 -6.89
C GLY A 43 1.39 -8.21 -7.89
N MET A 44 0.43 -7.27 -7.91
CA MET A 44 0.45 -6.08 -8.76
C MET A 44 1.39 -5.01 -8.19
N PRO A 45 2.34 -4.47 -8.98
CA PRO A 45 3.07 -3.28 -8.57
C PRO A 45 2.14 -2.06 -8.54
N VAL A 46 2.05 -1.39 -7.39
CA VAL A 46 1.39 -0.10 -7.24
C VAL A 46 2.48 0.95 -7.02
N SER A 47 2.46 2.03 -7.79
CA SER A 47 3.43 3.13 -7.67
C SER A 47 2.70 4.48 -7.69
N TYR A 48 3.46 5.57 -7.63
CA TYR A 48 2.91 6.92 -7.84
C TYR A 48 2.40 7.16 -9.26
N ALA A 49 2.85 6.37 -10.24
CA ALA A 49 2.40 6.46 -11.61
C ALA A 49 1.08 5.69 -11.81
N GLY A 50 0.26 6.17 -12.76
CA GLY A 50 -0.92 5.41 -13.21
C GLY A 50 -0.51 4.07 -13.82
N LEU A 51 -1.31 3.04 -13.57
CA LEU A 51 -1.11 1.71 -14.14
C LEU A 51 -1.15 1.77 -15.67
N LYS A 52 -0.14 1.18 -16.31
CA LYS A 52 -0.10 0.96 -17.75
C LYS A 52 -0.68 -0.41 -18.09
N CYS A 53 -1.11 -0.61 -19.34
CA CYS A 53 -1.54 -1.93 -19.81
C CYS A 53 -0.45 -3.00 -19.62
N SER A 54 0.83 -2.63 -19.78
CA SER A 54 1.96 -3.53 -19.53
C SER A 54 2.05 -4.02 -18.07
N ASP A 55 1.54 -3.23 -17.11
CA ASP A 55 1.56 -3.60 -15.70
C ASP A 55 0.53 -4.68 -15.38
N TRP A 56 -0.39 -5.00 -16.30
CA TRP A 56 -1.39 -6.07 -16.14
C TRP A 56 -0.91 -7.44 -16.64
N LEU A 57 0.24 -7.52 -17.31
CA LEU A 57 0.76 -8.78 -17.87
C LEU A 57 0.89 -9.90 -16.83
N PHE A 58 1.23 -9.56 -15.57
CA PHE A 58 1.31 -10.55 -14.48
C PHE A 58 -0.05 -11.18 -14.11
N VAL A 59 -1.15 -10.51 -14.44
CA VAL A 59 -2.51 -11.05 -14.25
C VAL A 59 -2.79 -12.06 -15.35
N ASP A 60 -2.55 -11.70 -16.60
CA ASP A 60 -2.78 -12.58 -17.75
C ASP A 60 -2.01 -13.91 -17.62
N ASP A 61 -0.73 -13.85 -17.22
CA ASP A 61 0.11 -15.05 -17.01
C ASP A 61 -0.41 -15.99 -15.90
N LYS A 62 -1.29 -15.51 -15.01
CA LYS A 62 -1.81 -16.27 -13.86
C LYS A 62 -3.16 -16.94 -14.13
N PHE A 63 -3.86 -16.52 -15.17
CA PHE A 63 -5.21 -17.00 -15.51
C PHE A 63 -5.25 -17.83 -16.81
N ILE A 64 -4.10 -18.06 -17.45
CA ILE A 64 -3.91 -18.98 -18.57
C ILE A 64 -3.32 -20.30 -18.08
#